data_AF-A0AAN6UAH1-F1
#
_entry.id   AF-A0AAN6UAH1-F1
#
_cell.length_a   1.000
_cell.length_b   1.000
_cell.length_c   1.000
_cell.angle_alpha   90.00
_cell.angle_beta   90.00
_cell.angle_gamma   90.00
#
_symmetry.space_group_name_H-M   'P 1'
#
loop_
_entity.id
_entity.type
_entity.pdbx_description
1 polymer ?
#
loop_
_entity_poly.entity_id
_entity_poly.type
_entity_poly.pdbx_seq_one_letter_code
_entity_poly.pdbx_strand_id
1 'polypeptide(L)'
;MAYRILRRPWRAKKPLYWGMVPELAGIIPLLVLFGVQQPDAFRTLFWRIGFENKLNSNPNMILYAYANHQPLPTIPFVWSQTLTSYNVAISIVALFILLAKMIATIMQVFYPLFGTIVGLCMTALFTVSVYGQAGPDYADSRYPSPVAWYIRYGCGIAEPYNAGKSCMMAKGTFAVTVYMLSVFVAQSAFAIWAMLPNKELDMMEDSDDDDDYHGPKDKGVAVEMQPTPPNPQVPFTPRTQAFHALERKLPFRHS
;
A
#
# COMPACT_ATOMS: atom_id res chain seq x y z
N MET A 1 14.08 -29.68 -6.71
CA MET A 1 13.15 -28.66 -6.21
C MET A 1 12.90 -27.64 -7.30
N ALA A 2 11.67 -27.54 -7.80
CA ALA A 2 11.28 -26.51 -8.77
C ALA A 2 10.77 -25.29 -8.00
N TYR A 3 11.31 -24.11 -8.29
CA TYR A 3 10.96 -22.87 -7.60
C TYR A 3 9.51 -22.46 -7.89
N ARG A 4 8.60 -22.55 -6.90
CA ARG A 4 7.18 -22.21 -7.06
C ARG A 4 6.92 -20.74 -6.70
N ILE A 5 7.08 -19.87 -7.69
CA ILE A 5 6.90 -18.40 -7.55
C ILE A 5 5.45 -18.03 -7.13
N LEU A 6 4.46 -18.83 -7.50
CA LEU A 6 3.05 -18.43 -7.48
C LEU A 6 2.34 -18.57 -6.12
N ARG A 7 2.83 -19.39 -5.18
CA ARG A 7 2.09 -19.73 -3.95
C ARG A 7 2.85 -19.50 -2.64
N ARG A 8 3.92 -18.70 -2.69
CA ARG A 8 4.80 -18.53 -1.53
C ARG A 8 4.14 -17.76 -0.37
N PRO A 9 4.23 -18.22 0.89
CA PRO A 9 3.76 -17.47 2.05
C PRO A 9 4.66 -16.27 2.37
N TRP A 10 4.12 -15.26 3.06
CA TRP A 10 4.90 -14.09 3.52
C TRP A 10 5.90 -14.47 4.60
N ARG A 11 7.17 -14.08 4.40
CA ARG A 11 8.26 -14.29 5.37
C ARG A 11 7.98 -13.68 6.74
N ALA A 12 7.29 -12.54 6.80
CA ALA A 12 6.87 -11.91 8.05
C ALA A 12 5.48 -11.28 7.87
N LYS A 13 4.50 -11.75 8.66
CA LYS A 13 3.11 -11.25 8.61
C LYS A 13 2.94 -9.93 9.37
N LYS A 14 3.70 -9.69 10.45
CA LYS A 14 3.58 -8.47 11.28
C LYS A 14 3.83 -7.16 10.49
N PRO A 15 4.90 -7.04 9.68
CA PRO A 15 5.15 -5.82 8.90
C PRO A 15 4.06 -5.53 7.86
N LEU A 16 3.40 -6.57 7.33
CA LEU A 16 2.28 -6.40 6.39
C LEU A 16 1.08 -5.70 7.06
N TYR A 17 0.70 -6.11 8.26
CA TYR A 17 -0.38 -5.47 9.01
C TYR A 17 -0.02 -4.05 9.46
N TRP A 18 1.19 -3.87 9.99
CA TRP A 18 1.67 -2.56 10.43
C TRP A 18 1.89 -1.58 9.27
N GLY A 19 2.19 -2.06 8.06
CA GLY A 19 2.33 -1.24 6.86
C GLY A 19 1.03 -0.63 6.33
N MET A 20 -0.13 -1.17 6.70
CA MET A 20 -1.44 -0.62 6.28
C MET A 20 -1.85 0.63 7.06
N VAL A 21 -1.41 0.76 8.32
CA VAL A 21 -1.69 1.93 9.16
C VAL A 21 -1.11 3.23 8.58
N PRO A 22 0.19 3.32 8.21
CA PRO A 22 0.74 4.54 7.62
C PRO A 22 0.14 4.85 6.25
N GLU A 23 -0.28 3.83 5.49
CA GLU A 23 -0.98 3.99 4.21
C GLU A 23 -2.35 4.66 4.41
N LEU A 24 -3.15 4.17 5.36
CA LEU A 24 -4.43 4.79 5.71
C LEU A 24 -4.25 6.22 6.22
N ALA A 25 -3.25 6.45 7.08
CA ALA A 25 -2.97 7.76 7.65
C ALA A 25 -2.59 8.81 6.59
N GLY A 26 -2.02 8.41 5.45
CA GLY A 26 -1.72 9.32 4.35
C GLY A 26 -2.84 9.42 3.30
N ILE A 27 -3.61 8.36 3.04
CA ILE A 27 -4.71 8.38 2.07
C ILE A 27 -5.84 9.33 2.51
N ILE A 28 -6.22 9.30 3.79
CA ILE A 28 -7.33 10.13 4.30
C ILE A 28 -7.06 11.63 4.07
N PRO A 29 -5.92 12.20 4.51
CA PRO A 29 -5.60 13.60 4.21
C PRO A 29 -5.49 13.89 2.72
N LEU A 30 -4.93 12.98 1.90
CA LEU A 30 -4.82 13.21 0.45
C LEU A 30 -6.18 13.30 -0.25
N LEU A 31 -7.13 12.45 0.12
CA LEU A 31 -8.48 12.51 -0.42
C LEU A 31 -9.13 13.87 -0.14
N VAL A 32 -9.00 14.36 1.10
CA VAL A 32 -9.54 15.66 1.50
C VAL A 32 -8.81 16.79 0.75
N LEU A 33 -7.48 16.79 0.75
CA LEU A 33 -6.67 17.85 0.16
C LEU A 33 -6.81 17.91 -1.37
N PHE A 34 -6.81 16.79 -2.06
CA PHE A 34 -7.05 16.75 -3.50
C PHE A 34 -8.50 17.07 -3.87
N GLY A 35 -9.46 16.65 -3.03
CA GLY A 35 -10.87 17.02 -3.19
C GLY A 35 -11.08 18.52 -3.12
N VAL A 36 -10.47 19.20 -2.15
CA VAL A 36 -10.53 20.67 -2.02
C VAL A 36 -9.86 21.38 -3.19
N GLN A 37 -8.86 20.76 -3.82
CA GLN A 37 -8.14 21.36 -4.95
C GLN A 37 -8.93 21.33 -6.27
N GLN A 38 -9.94 20.46 -6.40
CA GLN A 38 -10.78 20.38 -7.60
C GLN A 38 -11.83 21.50 -7.67
N PRO A 39 -12.18 21.98 -8.89
CA PRO A 39 -11.47 21.74 -10.14
C PRO A 39 -10.21 22.61 -10.28
N ASP A 40 -10.20 23.80 -9.67
CA ASP A 40 -9.15 24.80 -9.84
C ASP A 40 -9.05 25.75 -8.63
N ALA A 41 -9.09 25.22 -7.41
CA ALA A 41 -9.10 26.07 -6.21
C ALA A 41 -7.80 26.89 -6.07
N PHE A 42 -6.67 26.33 -6.49
CA PHE A 42 -5.34 26.93 -6.29
C PHE A 42 -4.51 27.10 -7.56
N ARG A 43 -4.76 26.30 -8.61
CA ARG A 43 -3.86 26.14 -9.76
C ARG A 43 -3.75 27.44 -10.55
N THR A 44 -4.86 28.02 -10.99
CA THR A 44 -4.85 29.30 -11.73
C THR A 44 -4.38 30.47 -10.88
N LEU A 45 -4.74 30.51 -9.59
CA LEU A 45 -4.30 31.56 -8.67
C LEU A 45 -2.78 31.55 -8.49
N PHE A 46 -2.18 30.38 -8.22
CA PHE A 46 -0.74 30.27 -8.08
C PHE A 46 0.01 30.43 -9.38
N TRP A 47 -0.57 30.02 -10.51
CA TRP A 47 0.01 30.31 -11.81
C TRP A 47 0.12 31.83 -12.01
N ARG A 48 -0.96 32.57 -11.74
CA ARG A 48 -0.99 34.05 -11.84
C ARG A 48 -0.01 34.74 -10.90
N ILE A 49 0.01 34.37 -9.61
CA ILE A 49 0.93 34.95 -8.62
C ILE A 49 2.39 34.73 -9.03
N GLY A 50 2.73 33.53 -9.50
CA GLY A 50 4.05 33.25 -10.02
C GLY A 50 4.43 34.17 -11.18
N PHE A 51 3.49 34.44 -12.09
CA PHE A 51 3.78 35.19 -13.31
C PHE A 51 3.99 36.67 -13.00
N GLU A 52 3.16 37.24 -12.12
CA GLU A 52 3.31 38.61 -11.63
C GLU A 52 4.67 38.83 -10.95
N ASN A 53 5.21 37.78 -10.32
CA ASN A 53 6.53 37.80 -9.69
C ASN A 53 7.66 37.31 -10.61
N LYS A 54 7.39 37.06 -11.90
CA LYS A 54 8.36 36.59 -12.91
C LYS A 54 8.99 35.23 -12.57
N LEU A 55 8.23 34.36 -11.90
CA LEU A 55 8.69 33.05 -11.41
C LEU A 55 8.16 31.88 -12.24
N ASN A 56 7.28 32.09 -13.21
CA ASN A 56 6.74 31.05 -14.09
C ASN A 56 6.15 31.69 -15.37
N SER A 57 5.58 30.85 -16.24
CA SER A 57 4.93 31.27 -17.49
C SER A 57 3.60 32.01 -17.24
N ASN A 58 3.09 32.71 -18.26
CA ASN A 58 1.83 33.45 -18.16
C ASN A 58 0.61 32.52 -18.33
N PRO A 59 -0.35 32.47 -17.39
CA PRO A 59 -1.59 31.70 -17.57
C PRO A 59 -2.42 32.13 -18.80
N ASN A 60 -2.33 33.40 -19.21
CA ASN A 60 -3.06 33.94 -20.36
C ASN A 60 -2.45 33.58 -21.72
N MET A 61 -1.35 32.81 -21.75
CA MET A 61 -0.72 32.36 -23.00
C MET A 61 -1.67 31.57 -23.90
N ILE A 62 -2.60 30.82 -23.30
CA ILE A 62 -3.61 30.03 -24.03
C ILE A 62 -4.59 30.98 -24.74
N LEU A 63 -5.10 31.98 -24.01
CA LEU A 63 -6.04 32.95 -24.55
C LEU A 63 -5.38 33.82 -25.62
N TYR A 64 -4.12 34.21 -25.40
CA TYR A 64 -3.33 34.96 -26.38
C TYR A 64 -3.13 34.16 -27.67
N ALA A 65 -2.73 32.89 -27.58
CA ALA A 65 -2.54 32.05 -28.77
C ALA A 65 -3.86 31.83 -29.52
N TYR A 66 -4.95 31.60 -28.79
CA TYR A 66 -6.29 31.44 -29.35
C TYR A 66 -6.75 32.71 -30.09
N ALA A 67 -6.59 33.88 -29.47
CA ALA A 67 -6.99 35.17 -30.07
C ALA A 67 -6.15 35.55 -31.29
N ASN A 68 -4.88 35.12 -31.37
CA ASN A 68 -3.99 35.41 -32.48
C ASN A 68 -3.92 34.29 -33.53
N HIS A 69 -4.81 33.28 -33.46
CA HIS A 69 -4.80 32.11 -34.34
C HIS A 69 -3.43 31.40 -34.41
N GLN A 70 -2.67 31.42 -33.31
CA GLN A 70 -1.40 30.71 -33.17
C GLN A 70 -1.64 29.29 -32.65
N PRO A 71 -0.71 28.35 -32.89
CA PRO A 71 -0.80 27.02 -32.29
C PRO A 71 -0.85 27.12 -30.77
N LEU A 72 -1.73 26.33 -30.15
CA LEU A 72 -1.89 26.31 -28.70
C LEU A 72 -0.58 25.90 -28.03
N PRO A 73 -0.05 26.71 -27.09
CA PRO A 73 1.21 26.40 -26.46
C PRO A 73 1.04 25.22 -25.49
N THR A 74 2.12 24.48 -25.27
CA THR A 74 2.11 23.35 -24.34
C THR A 74 1.99 23.84 -22.90
N ILE A 75 0.91 23.44 -22.22
CA ILE A 75 0.69 23.80 -20.82
C ILE A 75 1.65 22.96 -19.95
N PRO A 76 2.44 23.59 -19.06
CA PRO A 76 3.27 22.87 -18.11
C PRO A 76 2.44 21.89 -17.28
N PHE A 77 2.94 20.67 -17.09
CA PHE A 77 2.19 19.62 -16.41
C PHE A 77 1.75 20.03 -14.99
N VAL A 78 2.59 20.80 -14.28
CA VAL A 78 2.30 21.34 -12.93
C VAL A 78 1.08 22.27 -12.88
N TRP A 79 0.76 22.97 -13.97
CA TRP A 79 -0.38 23.88 -14.08
C TRP A 79 -1.55 23.30 -14.88
N SER A 80 -1.47 22.02 -15.24
CA SER A 80 -2.48 21.34 -16.04
C SER A 80 -3.67 20.84 -15.20
N GLN A 81 -4.86 20.86 -15.79
CA GLN A 81 -6.04 20.22 -15.17
C GLN A 81 -5.85 18.70 -15.05
N THR A 82 -5.11 18.11 -15.99
CA THR A 82 -4.79 16.69 -16.01
C THR A 82 -4.12 16.24 -14.73
N LEU A 83 -3.16 17.01 -14.20
CA LEU A 83 -2.50 16.69 -12.92
C LEU A 83 -3.48 16.72 -11.75
N THR A 84 -4.34 17.73 -11.64
CA THR A 84 -5.31 17.82 -10.55
C THR A 84 -6.29 16.65 -10.59
N SER A 85 -6.81 16.31 -11.78
CA SER A 85 -7.73 15.18 -11.96
C SER A 85 -7.05 13.83 -11.73
N TYR A 86 -5.80 13.69 -12.18
CA TYR A 86 -4.96 12.54 -11.90
C TYR A 86 -4.77 12.31 -10.40
N ASN A 87 -4.42 13.37 -9.66
CA ASN A 87 -4.20 13.31 -8.21
C ASN A 87 -5.43 12.82 -7.43
N VAL A 88 -6.62 13.29 -7.79
CA VAL A 88 -7.87 12.77 -7.21
C VAL A 88 -8.07 11.30 -7.58
N ALA A 89 -7.93 10.95 -8.85
CA ALA A 89 -8.12 9.57 -9.31
C ALA A 89 -7.18 8.59 -8.60
N ILE A 90 -5.89 8.91 -8.45
CA ILE A 90 -4.94 8.03 -7.75
C ILE A 90 -5.26 7.89 -6.27
N SER A 91 -5.79 8.93 -5.62
CA SER A 91 -6.17 8.85 -4.20
C SER A 91 -7.36 7.93 -3.97
N ILE A 92 -8.32 7.91 -4.90
CA ILE A 92 -9.45 6.99 -4.90
C ILE A 92 -8.97 5.57 -5.18
N VAL A 93 -8.13 5.39 -6.21
CA VAL A 93 -7.54 4.08 -6.55
C VAL A 93 -6.72 3.53 -5.37
N ALA A 94 -5.93 4.36 -4.70
CA ALA A 94 -5.17 3.98 -3.51
C ALA A 94 -6.08 3.48 -2.39
N LEU A 95 -7.20 4.17 -2.15
CA LEU A 95 -8.18 3.74 -1.15
C LEU A 95 -8.75 2.35 -1.47
N PHE A 96 -9.20 2.12 -2.71
CA PHE A 96 -9.72 0.82 -3.12
C PHE A 96 -8.69 -0.29 -3.03
N ILE A 97 -7.44 0.00 -3.40
CA ILE A 97 -6.33 -0.97 -3.28
C ILE A 97 -6.05 -1.29 -1.82
N LEU A 98 -6.04 -0.30 -0.92
CA LEU A 98 -5.88 -0.52 0.51
C LEU A 98 -7.00 -1.44 1.06
N LEU A 99 -8.25 -1.19 0.68
CA LEU A 99 -9.38 -2.02 1.10
C LEU A 99 -9.28 -3.44 0.55
N ALA A 100 -8.98 -3.59 -0.75
CA ALA A 100 -8.79 -4.90 -1.38
C ALA A 100 -7.63 -5.67 -0.74
N LYS A 101 -6.53 -4.98 -0.43
CA LYS A 101 -5.36 -5.54 0.26
C LYS A 101 -5.71 -6.00 1.68
N MET A 102 -6.49 -5.22 2.42
CA MET A 102 -6.96 -5.62 3.76
C MET A 102 -7.77 -6.92 3.68
N ILE A 103 -8.74 -7.01 2.76
CA ILE A 103 -9.56 -8.21 2.56
C ILE A 103 -8.69 -9.40 2.13
N ALA A 104 -7.81 -9.21 1.15
CA ALA A 104 -6.90 -10.26 0.66
C ALA A 104 -5.95 -10.77 1.76
N THR A 105 -5.53 -9.87 2.67
CA THR A 105 -4.69 -10.21 3.82
C THR A 105 -5.49 -11.02 4.86
N ILE A 106 -6.76 -10.68 5.11
CA ILE A 106 -7.64 -11.45 6.01
C ILE A 106 -7.90 -12.85 5.45
N MET A 107 -8.20 -12.97 4.15
CA MET A 107 -8.43 -14.26 3.49
C MET A 107 -7.16 -15.09 3.29
N GLN A 108 -5.98 -14.59 3.67
CA GLN A 108 -4.66 -15.23 3.44
C GLN A 108 -4.37 -15.53 1.95
N VAL A 109 -4.99 -14.80 1.02
CA VAL A 109 -4.80 -14.95 -0.45
C VAL A 109 -3.80 -13.91 -1.01
N PHE A 110 -3.41 -12.93 -0.19
CA PHE A 110 -2.42 -11.93 -0.61
C PHE A 110 -1.03 -12.59 -0.69
N TYR A 111 -0.59 -13.00 -1.87
CA TYR A 111 0.76 -13.54 -2.08
C TYR A 111 1.79 -12.42 -2.33
N PRO A 112 3.08 -12.61 -1.98
CA PRO A 112 4.15 -11.65 -2.20
C PRO A 112 4.25 -11.16 -3.65
N LEU A 113 4.06 -12.04 -4.65
CA LEU A 113 4.08 -11.66 -6.06
C LEU A 113 3.01 -10.60 -6.38
N PHE A 114 1.77 -10.84 -5.98
CA PHE A 114 0.68 -9.89 -6.20
C PHE A 114 0.95 -8.57 -5.45
N GLY A 115 1.44 -8.66 -4.21
CA GLY A 115 1.81 -7.48 -3.42
C GLY A 115 2.90 -6.64 -4.07
N THR A 116 3.89 -7.26 -4.72
CA THR A 116 4.96 -6.54 -5.42
C THR A 116 4.47 -5.82 -6.66
N ILE A 117 3.63 -6.46 -7.48
CA ILE A 117 3.07 -5.83 -8.69
C ILE A 117 2.24 -4.62 -8.28
N VAL A 118 1.32 -4.78 -7.32
CA VAL A 118 0.48 -3.69 -6.82
C VAL A 118 1.33 -2.58 -6.21
N GLY A 119 2.33 -2.91 -5.39
CA GLY A 119 3.24 -1.93 -4.79
C GLY A 119 4.03 -1.12 -5.82
N LEU A 120 4.56 -1.78 -6.86
CA LEU A 120 5.28 -1.14 -7.95
C LEU A 120 4.38 -0.21 -8.76
N CYS A 121 3.16 -0.66 -9.10
CA CYS A 121 2.18 0.19 -9.78
C CYS A 121 1.84 1.43 -8.94
N MET A 122 1.58 1.27 -7.64
CA MET A 122 1.30 2.39 -6.75
C MET A 122 2.47 3.35 -6.61
N THR A 123 3.69 2.82 -6.50
CA THR A 123 4.91 3.62 -6.45
C THR A 123 5.08 4.43 -7.73
N ALA A 124 4.87 3.83 -8.90
CA ALA A 124 4.96 4.53 -10.19
C ALA A 124 3.94 5.67 -10.28
N LEU A 125 2.68 5.42 -9.90
CA LEU A 125 1.62 6.43 -9.92
C LEU A 125 1.93 7.61 -8.99
N PHE A 126 2.33 7.33 -7.75
CA PHE A 126 2.70 8.39 -6.81
C PHE A 126 3.97 9.13 -7.21
N THR A 127 4.90 8.49 -7.92
CA THR A 127 6.08 9.16 -8.49
C THR A 127 5.68 10.19 -9.54
N VAL A 128 4.76 9.85 -10.44
CA VAL A 128 4.22 10.80 -11.43
C VAL A 128 3.49 11.96 -10.75
N SER A 129 2.75 11.69 -9.68
CA SER A 129 2.07 12.74 -8.89
C SER A 129 3.05 13.72 -8.25
N VAL A 130 4.12 13.22 -7.61
CA VAL A 130 5.16 14.04 -6.98
C VAL A 130 5.92 14.85 -8.04
N TYR A 131 6.30 14.19 -9.15
CA TYR A 131 6.95 14.86 -10.27
C TYR A 131 6.07 15.95 -10.88
N GLY A 132 4.76 15.71 -10.99
CA GLY A 132 3.82 16.71 -11.50
C GLY A 132 3.70 17.92 -10.59
N GLN A 133 3.58 17.72 -9.27
CA GLN A 133 3.45 18.81 -8.30
C GLN A 133 4.71 19.67 -8.16
N ALA A 134 5.90 19.05 -8.22
CA ALA A 134 7.19 19.74 -8.19
C ALA A 134 7.78 19.98 -9.59
N GLY A 135 6.98 19.80 -10.64
CA GLY A 135 7.45 19.77 -12.01
C GLY A 135 7.94 21.13 -12.52
N PRO A 136 8.75 21.11 -13.59
CA PRO A 136 9.23 22.33 -14.21
C PRO A 136 8.14 23.02 -15.04
N ASP A 137 8.28 24.34 -15.16
CA ASP A 137 7.61 25.20 -16.11
C ASP A 137 8.65 25.87 -17.01
N TYR A 138 8.73 25.40 -18.25
CA TYR A 138 9.58 25.96 -19.30
C TYR A 138 8.76 26.50 -20.49
N ALA A 139 7.47 26.81 -20.28
CA ALA A 139 6.62 27.24 -21.37
C ALA A 139 6.92 28.67 -21.86
N ASP A 140 7.52 29.52 -21.02
CA ASP A 140 8.10 30.81 -21.41
C ASP A 140 9.62 30.80 -21.17
N SER A 141 10.40 31.01 -22.24
CA SER A 141 11.87 31.10 -22.16
C SER A 141 12.38 32.28 -21.34
N ARG A 142 11.55 33.31 -21.12
CA ARG A 142 11.91 34.50 -20.34
C ARG A 142 11.89 34.26 -18.84
N TYR A 143 11.03 33.35 -18.36
CA TYR A 143 10.84 33.05 -16.95
C TYR A 143 10.85 31.53 -16.70
N PRO A 144 11.97 30.85 -16.95
CA PRO A 144 12.06 29.40 -16.74
C PRO A 144 12.04 29.07 -15.25
N SER A 145 11.17 28.13 -14.86
CA SER A 145 11.09 27.66 -13.48
C SER A 145 11.30 26.15 -13.41
N PRO A 146 12.43 25.66 -12.89
CA PRO A 146 12.69 24.22 -12.81
C PRO A 146 11.78 23.49 -11.82
N VAL A 147 11.20 24.22 -10.85
CA VAL A 147 10.32 23.68 -9.80
C VAL A 147 9.20 24.69 -9.57
N ALA A 148 8.01 24.24 -9.16
CA ALA A 148 6.93 25.11 -8.75
C ALA A 148 7.39 26.14 -7.70
N TRP A 149 7.09 27.43 -7.93
CA TRP A 149 7.65 28.53 -7.15
C TRP A 149 7.31 28.45 -5.65
N TYR A 150 6.10 27.99 -5.29
CA TYR A 150 5.63 27.90 -3.90
C TYR A 150 6.37 26.81 -3.10
N ILE A 151 6.95 25.83 -3.80
CA ILE A 151 7.83 24.82 -3.21
C ILE A 151 9.24 25.43 -3.01
N ARG A 152 9.75 26.16 -4.00
CA ARG A 152 11.12 26.71 -4.02
C ARG A 152 11.32 27.89 -3.07
N TYR A 153 10.45 28.89 -3.10
CA TYR A 153 10.62 30.17 -2.39
C TYR A 153 9.74 30.31 -1.15
N GLY A 154 8.78 29.38 -0.96
CA GLY A 154 7.87 29.39 0.19
C GLY A 154 6.64 30.27 0.01
N CYS A 155 5.89 30.46 1.10
CA CYS A 155 4.56 31.07 1.05
C CYS A 155 4.51 32.58 1.26
N GLY A 156 5.65 33.23 1.58
CA GLY A 156 5.70 34.68 1.77
C GLY A 156 5.28 35.48 0.52
N ILE A 157 5.56 34.95 -0.68
CA ILE A 157 5.14 35.57 -1.95
C ILE A 157 3.60 35.57 -2.11
N ALA A 158 2.92 34.62 -1.47
CA ALA A 158 1.46 34.46 -1.56
C ALA A 158 0.69 35.31 -0.52
N GLU A 159 1.37 35.79 0.53
CA GLU A 159 0.77 36.61 1.59
C GLU A 159 0.13 37.91 1.08
N PRO A 160 0.79 38.74 0.24
CA PRO A 160 0.18 39.98 -0.26
C PRO A 160 -1.08 39.73 -1.12
N TYR A 161 -1.27 38.49 -1.60
CA TYR A 161 -2.42 38.07 -2.39
C TYR A 161 -3.54 37.43 -1.55
N ASN A 162 -3.46 37.47 -0.22
CA ASN A 162 -4.34 36.74 0.70
C ASN A 162 -4.36 35.21 0.47
N ALA A 163 -3.32 34.67 -0.18
CA ALA A 163 -3.23 33.27 -0.59
C ALA A 163 -2.24 32.47 0.27
N GLY A 164 -1.77 33.02 1.40
CA GLY A 164 -0.80 32.36 2.29
C GLY A 164 -1.31 31.03 2.85
N LYS A 165 -2.57 30.97 3.31
CA LYS A 165 -3.19 29.73 3.81
C LYS A 165 -3.29 28.67 2.71
N SER A 166 -3.74 29.07 1.53
CA SER A 166 -3.81 28.20 0.35
C SER A 166 -2.43 27.64 -0.01
N CYS A 167 -1.38 28.45 0.09
CA CYS A 167 -0.01 28.01 -0.19
C CYS A 167 0.45 26.96 0.83
N MET A 168 0.17 27.18 2.12
CA MET A 168 0.47 26.19 3.16
C MET A 168 -0.28 24.88 2.94
N MET A 169 -1.55 24.94 2.50
CA MET A 169 -2.30 23.75 2.11
C MET A 169 -1.66 23.02 0.93
N ALA A 170 -1.26 23.73 -0.13
CA ALA A 170 -0.61 23.12 -1.29
C ALA A 170 0.75 22.47 -0.93
N LYS A 171 1.55 23.12 -0.09
CA LYS A 171 2.79 22.53 0.44
C LYS A 171 2.51 21.32 1.33
N GLY A 172 1.45 21.38 2.13
CA GLY A 172 0.97 20.24 2.93
C GLY A 172 0.59 19.06 2.04
N THR A 173 -0.17 19.29 0.98
CA THR A 173 -0.51 18.26 -0.01
C THR A 173 0.75 17.64 -0.63
N PHE A 174 1.71 18.46 -1.04
CA PHE A 174 2.98 17.96 -1.56
C PHE A 174 3.75 17.11 -0.52
N ALA A 175 3.81 17.56 0.74
CA ALA A 175 4.47 16.81 1.80
C ALA A 175 3.80 15.43 2.05
N VAL A 176 2.46 15.39 2.08
CA VAL A 176 1.73 14.13 2.28
C VAL A 176 1.88 13.19 1.07
N THR A 177 1.95 13.72 -0.16
CA THR A 177 2.18 12.89 -1.35
C THR A 177 3.59 12.28 -1.38
N VAL A 178 4.61 13.04 -0.97
CA VAL A 178 5.98 12.51 -0.79
C VAL A 178 6.02 11.46 0.32
N TYR A 179 5.33 11.69 1.44
CA TYR A 179 5.18 10.70 2.49
C TYR A 179 4.54 9.40 1.96
N MET A 180 3.43 9.50 1.22
CA MET A 180 2.77 8.33 0.64
C MET A 180 3.66 7.59 -0.36
N LEU A 181 4.42 8.32 -1.18
CA LEU A 181 5.43 7.70 -2.06
C LEU A 181 6.46 6.91 -1.25
N SER A 182 6.99 7.50 -0.16
CA SER A 182 7.96 6.80 0.70
C SER A 182 7.39 5.53 1.33
N VAL A 183 6.12 5.56 1.74
CA VAL A 183 5.39 4.40 2.26
C VAL A 183 5.26 3.32 1.19
N PHE A 184 4.83 3.66 -0.03
CA PHE A 184 4.72 2.67 -1.11
C PHE A 184 6.06 2.09 -1.55
N VAL A 185 7.13 2.89 -1.58
CA VAL A 185 8.49 2.42 -1.88
C VAL A 185 8.95 1.43 -0.80
N ALA A 186 8.80 1.77 0.48
CA ALA A 186 9.19 0.89 1.58
C ALA A 186 8.42 -0.44 1.56
N GLN A 187 7.12 -0.38 1.30
CA GLN A 187 6.28 -1.57 1.18
C GLN A 187 6.63 -2.42 -0.05
N SER A 188 6.94 -1.78 -1.18
CA SER A 188 7.39 -2.48 -2.40
C SER A 188 8.73 -3.16 -2.18
N ALA A 189 9.67 -2.49 -1.52
CA ALA A 189 10.98 -3.06 -1.15
C ALA A 189 10.82 -4.26 -0.21
N PHE A 190 9.94 -4.16 0.79
CA PHE A 190 9.63 -5.29 1.68
C PHE A 190 9.00 -6.46 0.91
N ALA A 191 8.10 -6.18 -0.01
CA ALA A 191 7.46 -7.20 -0.83
C ALA A 191 8.49 -7.89 -1.77
N ILE A 192 9.42 -7.14 -2.36
CA ILE A 192 10.51 -7.69 -3.18
C ILE A 192 11.44 -8.56 -2.33
N TRP A 193 11.79 -8.09 -1.13
CA TRP A 193 12.59 -8.87 -0.18
C TRP A 193 11.90 -10.17 0.23
N ALA A 194 10.57 -10.15 0.40
CA ALA A 194 9.77 -11.34 0.68
C ALA A 194 9.70 -12.32 -0.52
N MET A 195 9.99 -11.88 -1.75
CA MET A 195 10.10 -12.76 -2.92
C MET A 195 11.48 -13.42 -3.06
N LEU A 196 12.53 -12.93 -2.39
CA LEU A 196 13.87 -13.50 -2.56
C LEU A 196 13.96 -14.94 -2.03
N PRO A 197 14.61 -15.87 -2.76
CA PRO A 197 14.65 -17.28 -2.40
C PRO A 197 15.31 -17.46 -1.02
N ASN A 198 14.68 -18.26 -0.17
CA ASN A 198 15.19 -18.59 1.17
C ASN A 198 14.89 -20.07 1.42
N LYS A 199 15.95 -20.86 1.61
CA LYS A 199 15.86 -22.32 1.75
C LYS A 199 14.98 -22.76 2.92
N GLU A 200 14.91 -21.97 4.00
CA GLU A 200 14.09 -22.31 5.17
C GLU A 200 12.58 -22.27 4.91
N LEU A 201 12.11 -21.38 4.04
CA LEU A 201 10.68 -21.29 3.73
C LEU A 201 10.23 -22.39 2.76
N ASP A 202 11.13 -22.78 1.84
CA ASP A 202 10.87 -23.87 0.90
C ASP A 202 10.77 -25.23 1.65
N MET A 203 11.53 -25.40 2.74
CA MET A 203 11.42 -26.59 3.60
C MET A 203 10.14 -26.62 4.45
N MET A 204 9.64 -25.47 4.93
CA MET A 204 8.41 -25.41 5.72
C MET A 204 7.15 -25.74 4.88
N GLU A 205 7.12 -25.30 3.62
CA GLU A 205 6.00 -25.58 2.71
C GLU A 205 5.98 -27.06 2.28
N ASP A 206 7.15 -27.66 1.97
CA ASP A 206 7.24 -29.11 1.71
C ASP A 206 6.87 -29.94 2.97
N SER A 207 7.20 -29.46 4.17
CA SER A 207 6.82 -30.14 5.42
C SER A 207 5.32 -30.09 5.71
N ASP A 208 4.67 -28.95 5.41
CA ASP A 208 3.23 -28.79 5.61
C ASP A 208 2.41 -29.50 4.50
N ASP A 209 2.93 -29.63 3.27
CA ASP A 209 2.32 -30.43 2.19
C ASP A 209 2.49 -31.96 2.43
N ASP A 210 3.54 -32.41 3.13
CA ASP A 210 3.75 -33.82 3.51
C ASP A 210 3.05 -34.21 4.84
N ASP A 211 2.67 -33.24 5.67
CA ASP A 211 2.00 -33.43 6.98
C ASP A 211 0.46 -33.55 6.89
N ASP A 212 -0.14 -33.57 5.70
CA ASP A 212 -1.60 -33.69 5.51
C ASP A 212 -2.17 -35.10 5.84
N TYR A 213 -1.41 -35.91 6.58
CA TYR A 213 -1.88 -37.09 7.29
C TYR A 213 -1.33 -37.20 8.72
N HIS A 214 -1.38 -36.16 9.56
CA HIS A 214 -1.30 -36.37 11.01
C HIS A 214 -2.27 -35.48 11.80
N GLY A 215 -3.00 -36.15 12.70
CA GLY A 215 -4.08 -35.62 13.53
C GLY A 215 -3.67 -34.49 14.49
N PRO A 216 -4.62 -34.03 15.33
CA PRO A 216 -4.55 -32.74 15.98
C PRO A 216 -3.29 -32.55 16.83
N LYS A 217 -2.47 -31.56 16.46
CA LYS A 217 -1.29 -31.09 17.20
C LYS A 217 -1.76 -30.38 18.49
N ASP A 218 -1.86 -31.13 19.58
CA ASP A 218 -2.04 -30.57 20.92
C ASP A 218 -0.71 -30.00 21.43
N LYS A 219 -0.80 -28.82 22.04
CA LYS A 219 0.36 -28.04 22.50
C LYS A 219 0.94 -28.71 23.73
N GLY A 220 2.28 -28.80 23.76
CA GLY A 220 3.03 -29.46 24.81
C GLY A 220 2.63 -29.05 26.23
N VAL A 221 2.01 -29.99 26.93
CA VAL A 221 2.20 -30.24 28.35
C VAL A 221 2.40 -31.75 28.46
N ALA A 222 3.63 -32.18 28.70
CA ALA A 222 3.91 -33.57 29.05
C ALA A 222 3.32 -33.82 30.43
N VAL A 223 2.06 -34.24 30.49
CA VAL A 223 1.47 -34.81 31.69
C VAL A 223 1.92 -36.26 31.74
N GLU A 224 2.93 -36.54 32.57
CA GLU A 224 3.21 -37.92 32.99
C GLU A 224 1.90 -38.51 33.54
N MET A 225 1.37 -39.54 32.87
CA MET A 225 0.21 -40.28 33.36
C MET A 225 0.63 -41.06 34.61
N GLN A 226 0.47 -40.42 35.76
CA GLN A 226 0.53 -41.10 37.03
C GLN A 226 -0.79 -41.90 37.19
N PRO A 227 -0.73 -43.22 37.43
CA PRO A 227 -1.94 -44.04 37.49
C PRO A 227 -2.79 -43.64 38.71
N THR A 228 -3.95 -43.06 38.45
CA THR A 228 -4.96 -42.75 39.46
C THR A 228 -5.52 -44.05 40.05
N PRO A 229 -5.61 -44.21 41.37
CA PRO A 229 -6.22 -45.38 41.98
C PRO A 229 -7.73 -45.45 41.68
N PRO A 230 -8.31 -46.65 41.52
CA PRO A 230 -9.69 -46.82 41.08
C PRO A 230 -10.65 -46.39 42.19
N ASN A 231 -11.51 -45.41 41.90
CA ASN A 231 -12.64 -45.06 42.75
C ASN A 231 -13.84 -45.96 42.40
N PRO A 232 -14.61 -46.45 43.39
CA PRO A 232 -15.59 -47.51 43.18
C PRO A 232 -16.93 -46.97 42.66
N GLN A 233 -17.62 -47.82 41.89
CA GLN A 233 -19.06 -47.82 41.61
C GLN A 233 -19.60 -46.84 40.56
N VAL A 234 -19.54 -47.27 39.30
CA VAL A 234 -20.65 -47.04 38.35
C VAL A 234 -20.98 -48.36 37.62
N PRO A 235 -22.25 -48.76 37.48
CA PRO A 235 -22.60 -50.04 36.85
C PRO A 235 -22.39 -49.97 35.33
N PHE A 236 -21.50 -50.81 34.81
CA PHE A 236 -21.31 -50.98 33.37
C PHE A 236 -22.51 -51.71 32.76
N THR A 237 -23.08 -51.18 31.66
CA THR A 237 -24.13 -51.84 30.90
C THR A 237 -23.57 -53.04 30.12
N PRO A 238 -24.35 -54.12 29.91
CA PRO A 238 -23.85 -55.41 29.41
C PRO A 238 -23.22 -55.36 28.01
N ARG A 239 -23.40 -54.28 27.25
CA ARG A 239 -22.79 -54.10 25.92
C ARG A 239 -21.27 -53.85 25.96
N THR A 240 -20.73 -53.43 27.10
CA THR A 240 -19.28 -53.13 27.24
C THR A 240 -18.44 -54.32 27.68
N GLN A 241 -19.03 -55.38 28.25
CA GLN A 241 -18.27 -56.56 28.69
C GLN A 241 -17.80 -57.45 27.53
N ALA A 242 -18.54 -57.48 26.42
CA ALA A 242 -18.18 -58.31 25.27
C ALA A 242 -16.88 -57.85 24.58
N PHE A 243 -16.63 -56.53 24.54
CA PHE A 243 -15.43 -55.98 23.90
C PHE A 243 -14.17 -56.19 24.76
N HIS A 244 -14.27 -56.03 26.07
CA HIS A 244 -13.14 -56.30 26.97
C HIS A 244 -12.74 -57.78 27.04
N ALA A 245 -13.66 -58.71 26.76
CA ALA A 245 -13.34 -60.14 26.69
C ALA A 245 -12.60 -60.53 25.40
N LEU A 246 -12.75 -59.76 24.32
CA LEU A 246 -12.10 -60.02 23.03
C LEU A 246 -10.65 -59.51 22.98
N GLU A 247 -10.37 -58.34 23.59
CA GLU A 247 -9.00 -57.79 23.65
C GLU A 247 -8.02 -58.69 24.41
N ARG A 248 -8.49 -59.49 25.37
CA ARG A 248 -7.63 -60.33 26.21
C ARG A 248 -7.12 -61.62 25.54
N LYS A 249 -7.60 -61.95 24.34
CA LYS A 249 -7.38 -63.29 23.74
C LYS A 249 -6.59 -63.32 22.43
N LEU A 250 -6.02 -62.22 21.95
CA LEU A 250 -5.17 -62.27 20.76
C LEU A 250 -3.68 -62.33 21.15
N PRO A 251 -3.00 -63.49 21.01
CA PRO A 251 -1.56 -63.55 21.15
C PRO A 251 -0.89 -62.87 19.94
N PHE A 252 0.06 -61.98 20.24
CA PHE A 252 0.96 -61.36 19.28
C PHE A 252 1.72 -62.44 18.49
N ARG A 253 1.52 -62.50 17.17
CA ARG A 253 2.30 -63.38 16.29
C ARG A 253 3.53 -62.62 15.81
N HIS A 254 4.68 -62.93 16.41
CA HIS A 254 5.99 -62.65 15.81
C HIS A 254 6.30 -63.71 14.76
N SER A 255 6.39 -63.29 13.50
CA SER A 255 7.29 -63.76 12.43
C SER A 255 6.77 -63.26 11.09
#